data_AF-A0A5S4YM72-F1
#
_entry.id   AF-A0A5S4YM72-F1
#
_cell.length_a   1.000
_cell.length_b   1.000
_cell.length_c   1.000
_cell.angle_alpha   90.00
_cell.angle_beta   90.00
_cell.angle_gamma   90.00
#
_symmetry.space_group_name_H-M   'P 1'
#
loop_
_entity.id
_entity.type
_entity.pdbx_description
1 polymer ?
#
loop_
_entity_poly.entity_id
_entity_poly.type
_entity_poly.pdbx_seq_one_letter_code
_entity_poly.pdbx_strand_id
1 'polypeptide(L)'
;MSDDHRIVLSAPALRITAGEHRALLEIRDLFAKGVFKHDPALEADKPDGFNMDQAETETSCGTTCCIGGWVWAAMSRDRTTSSPTAGRYVTHDRSFALRALYYPDQNEIQDMAYSDITPGAALCAIDSFLATGDPDWYRACGFHLVEDQLA
;
A
#
# COMPACT_ATOMS: atom_id res chain seq x y z
N MET A 1 -23.19 -6.05 9.65
CA MET A 1 -21.95 -5.62 10.32
C MET A 1 -21.91 -4.12 10.16
N SER A 2 -22.03 -3.41 11.26
CA SER A 2 -22.12 -1.96 11.33
C SER A 2 -20.89 -1.33 10.67
N ASP A 3 -21.13 -0.40 9.74
CA ASP A 3 -20.15 0.59 9.27
C ASP A 3 -19.75 1.43 10.49
N ASP A 4 -18.79 0.91 11.26
CA ASP A 4 -18.16 1.62 12.34
C ASP A 4 -17.42 2.80 11.70
N HIS A 5 -17.71 4.01 12.17
CA HIS A 5 -17.22 5.27 11.63
C HIS A 5 -15.68 5.32 11.67
N ARG A 6 -15.02 4.68 10.70
CA ARG A 6 -13.58 4.81 10.51
C ARG A 6 -13.32 6.24 10.05
N ILE A 7 -12.50 6.93 10.82
CA ILE A 7 -12.01 8.25 10.46
C ILE A 7 -11.16 8.08 9.20
N VAL A 8 -11.60 8.69 8.11
CA VAL A 8 -10.83 8.80 6.87
C VAL A 8 -10.48 10.27 6.68
N LEU A 9 -9.20 10.60 6.76
CA LEU A 9 -8.70 11.95 6.54
C LEU A 9 -8.86 12.35 5.08
N SER A 10 -9.15 13.63 4.85
CA SER A 10 -9.23 14.18 3.50
C SER A 10 -7.87 14.18 2.78
N ALA A 11 -7.88 14.18 1.45
CA ALA A 11 -6.65 14.25 0.64
C ALA A 11 -5.70 15.41 1.05
N PRO A 12 -6.18 16.65 1.30
CA PRO A 12 -5.31 17.72 1.81
C PRO A 12 -4.70 17.43 3.18
N ALA A 13 -5.44 16.80 4.10
CA ALA A 13 -4.94 16.44 5.42
C ALA A 13 -3.82 15.38 5.34
N LEU A 14 -3.96 14.44 4.40
CA LEU A 14 -2.95 13.42 4.07
C LEU A 14 -1.82 13.94 3.17
N ARG A 15 -1.91 15.18 2.69
CA ARG A 15 -0.95 15.80 1.76
C ARG A 15 -0.77 15.01 0.45
N ILE A 16 -1.86 14.43 -0.04
CA ILE A 16 -1.94 13.71 -1.32
C ILE A 16 -2.95 14.38 -2.25
N THR A 17 -2.91 14.04 -3.54
CA THR A 17 -3.91 14.57 -4.48
C THR A 17 -5.27 13.89 -4.32
N ALA A 18 -6.34 14.53 -4.80
CA ALA A 18 -7.67 13.93 -4.81
C ALA A 18 -7.73 12.62 -5.62
N GLY A 19 -6.92 12.52 -6.70
CA GLY A 19 -6.79 11.31 -7.51
C GLY A 19 -6.11 10.17 -6.73
N GLU A 20 -5.01 10.46 -6.04
CA GLU A 20 -4.35 9.48 -5.14
C GLU A 20 -5.28 9.00 -4.05
N HIS A 21 -5.98 9.93 -3.40
CA HIS A 21 -6.91 9.58 -2.33
C HIS A 21 -8.05 8.67 -2.82
N ARG A 22 -8.62 8.99 -3.99
CA ARG A 22 -9.66 8.14 -4.61
C ARG A 22 -9.13 6.76 -4.97
N ALA A 23 -7.96 6.69 -5.61
CA ALA A 23 -7.34 5.42 -5.98
C ALA A 23 -6.99 4.59 -4.74
N LEU A 24 -6.49 5.23 -3.68
CA LEU A 24 -6.15 4.55 -2.43
C LEU A 24 -7.39 3.95 -1.75
N LEU A 25 -8.52 4.67 -1.75
CA LEU A 25 -9.80 4.14 -1.27
C LEU A 25 -10.31 2.96 -2.11
N GLU A 26 -10.19 3.04 -3.44
CA GLU A 26 -10.57 1.93 -4.33
C GLU A 26 -9.72 0.68 -4.06
N ILE A 27 -8.40 0.84 -3.98
CA ILE A 27 -7.47 -0.27 -3.71
C ILE A 27 -7.69 -0.83 -2.31
N ARG A 28 -7.92 0.02 -1.30
CA ARG A 28 -8.30 -0.40 0.05
C ARG A 28 -9.53 -1.30 0.04
N ASP A 29 -10.56 -0.93 -0.72
CA ASP A 29 -11.78 -1.73 -0.81
C ASP A 29 -11.57 -3.08 -1.50
N LEU A 30 -10.66 -3.15 -2.48
CA LEU A 30 -10.28 -4.42 -3.12
C LEU A 30 -9.52 -5.34 -2.15
N PHE A 31 -8.60 -4.78 -1.35
CA PHE A 31 -7.95 -5.53 -0.25
C PHE A 31 -8.98 -6.03 0.77
N ALA A 32 -9.90 -5.17 1.22
CA ALA A 32 -10.93 -5.53 2.21
C ALA A 32 -11.89 -6.62 1.70
N LYS A 33 -12.15 -6.67 0.39
CA LYS A 33 -12.94 -7.73 -0.26
C LYS A 33 -12.14 -9.01 -0.51
N GLY A 34 -10.84 -9.03 -0.22
CA GLY A 34 -9.97 -10.17 -0.46
C GLY A 34 -9.76 -10.46 -1.95
N VAL A 35 -9.83 -9.44 -2.81
CA VAL A 35 -9.59 -9.58 -4.26
C VAL A 35 -8.14 -9.99 -4.49
N PHE A 36 -7.19 -9.24 -3.91
CA PHE A 36 -5.77 -9.52 -4.09
C PHE A 36 -5.32 -10.79 -3.35
N LYS A 37 -4.54 -11.63 -4.03
CA LYS A 37 -3.98 -12.87 -3.49
C LYS A 37 -2.49 -12.71 -3.29
N HIS A 38 -2.01 -13.13 -2.12
CA HIS A 38 -0.58 -13.08 -1.82
C HIS A 38 0.18 -13.95 -2.82
N ASP A 39 1.18 -13.36 -3.47
CA ASP A 39 2.01 -14.01 -4.48
C ASP A 39 3.51 -13.82 -4.17
N PRO A 40 4.03 -14.45 -3.10
CA PRO A 40 5.43 -14.31 -2.72
C PRO A 40 6.39 -14.87 -3.77
N ALA A 41 5.94 -15.80 -4.61
CA ALA A 41 6.74 -16.48 -5.63
C ALA A 41 6.72 -15.81 -7.01
N LEU A 42 5.96 -14.73 -7.19
CA LEU A 42 5.81 -14.02 -8.47
C LEU A 42 5.35 -14.94 -9.59
N GLU A 43 4.27 -15.68 -9.35
CA GLU A 43 3.71 -16.58 -10.35
C GLU A 43 3.16 -15.78 -11.53
N ALA A 44 3.69 -16.08 -12.72
CA ALA A 44 3.41 -15.30 -13.92
C ALA A 44 1.92 -15.22 -14.26
N ASP A 45 1.08 -16.19 -13.86
CA ASP A 45 -0.33 -16.30 -14.25
C ASP A 45 -1.32 -15.76 -13.19
N LYS A 46 -0.91 -14.84 -12.32
CA LYS A 46 -1.78 -14.24 -11.29
C LYS A 46 -2.20 -12.81 -11.63
N PRO A 47 -3.40 -12.60 -12.20
CA PRO A 47 -3.90 -11.25 -12.51
C PRO A 47 -4.25 -10.43 -11.26
N ASP A 48 -4.34 -11.05 -10.09
CA ASP A 48 -4.67 -10.42 -8.81
C ASP A 48 -3.56 -10.61 -7.77
N GLY A 49 -2.33 -10.84 -8.24
CA GLY A 49 -1.17 -11.07 -7.38
C GLY A 49 -0.77 -9.85 -6.57
N PHE A 50 -0.44 -10.07 -5.30
CA PHE A 50 0.11 -9.06 -4.41
C PHE A 50 1.48 -9.48 -3.91
N ASN A 51 2.45 -8.60 -4.09
CA ASN A 51 3.80 -8.74 -3.55
C ASN A 51 4.41 -7.35 -3.36
N MET A 52 4.82 -7.00 -2.13
CA MET A 52 5.39 -5.66 -1.86
C MET A 52 6.76 -5.43 -2.50
N ASP A 53 7.46 -6.48 -2.93
CA ASP A 53 8.77 -6.38 -3.58
C ASP A 53 8.68 -6.02 -5.08
N GLN A 54 7.46 -5.92 -5.65
CA GLN A 54 7.25 -5.64 -7.08
C GLN A 54 6.50 -4.34 -7.33
N ALA A 55 7.10 -3.44 -8.13
CA ALA A 55 6.50 -2.15 -8.44
C ALA A 55 5.38 -2.24 -9.50
N GLU A 56 5.53 -3.09 -10.52
CA GLU A 56 4.56 -3.42 -11.59
C GLU A 56 5.23 -4.42 -12.57
N THR A 57 4.66 -5.60 -12.80
CA THR A 57 5.13 -6.53 -13.86
C THR A 57 4.05 -6.73 -14.93
N GLU A 58 3.74 -5.68 -15.70
CA GLU A 58 2.93 -5.80 -16.91
C GLU A 58 3.77 -6.43 -18.05
N THR A 59 4.14 -7.70 -17.93
CA THR A 59 4.62 -8.46 -19.10
C THR A 59 3.88 -9.79 -19.23
N SER A 60 2.90 -9.77 -20.14
CA SER A 60 2.35 -10.89 -20.92
C SER A 60 1.54 -11.99 -20.23
N CYS A 61 1.65 -12.24 -18.91
CA CYS A 61 0.97 -13.39 -18.30
C CYS A 61 0.19 -13.11 -16.99
N GLY A 62 0.37 -11.97 -16.32
CA GLY A 62 -0.30 -11.68 -15.05
C GLY A 62 0.06 -10.30 -14.51
N THR A 63 -0.55 -9.89 -13.41
CA THR A 63 -0.37 -8.57 -12.80
C THR A 63 -0.14 -8.73 -11.30
N THR A 64 1.07 -9.13 -10.91
CA THR A 64 1.51 -9.07 -9.51
C THR A 64 2.09 -7.69 -9.23
N CYS A 65 1.50 -6.98 -8.27
CA CYS A 65 1.91 -5.62 -7.88
C CYS A 65 1.92 -5.41 -6.37
N CYS A 66 2.73 -4.47 -5.89
CA CYS A 66 2.65 -3.91 -4.54
C CYS A 66 1.48 -2.93 -4.40
N ILE A 67 1.30 -2.35 -3.20
CA ILE A 67 0.32 -1.26 -2.99
C ILE A 67 0.52 -0.14 -4.01
N GLY A 68 1.79 0.25 -4.22
CA GLY A 68 2.14 1.31 -5.15
C GLY A 68 1.74 1.02 -6.59
N GLY A 69 1.99 -0.19 -7.08
CA GLY A 69 1.59 -0.61 -8.43
C GLY A 69 0.08 -0.63 -8.61
N TRP A 70 -0.67 -1.16 -7.64
CA TRP A 70 -2.13 -1.17 -7.71
C TRP A 70 -2.74 0.24 -7.66
N VAL A 71 -2.25 1.11 -6.77
CA VAL A 71 -2.71 2.50 -6.72
C VAL A 71 -2.35 3.22 -8.02
N TRP A 72 -1.16 2.96 -8.57
CA TRP A 72 -0.70 3.53 -9.83
C TRP A 72 -1.56 3.10 -11.03
N ALA A 73 -1.95 1.82 -11.08
CA ALA A 73 -2.87 1.29 -12.08
C ALA A 73 -4.27 1.90 -11.95
N ALA A 74 -4.80 2.01 -10.73
CA ALA A 74 -6.10 2.64 -10.46
C ALA A 74 -6.11 4.13 -10.84
N MET A 75 -4.99 4.83 -10.61
CA MET A 75 -4.81 6.23 -11.01
C MET A 75 -4.77 6.45 -12.52
N SER A 76 -4.69 5.41 -13.37
CA SER A 76 -4.57 5.54 -14.83
C SER A 76 -5.60 6.50 -15.46
N ARG A 77 -6.78 6.62 -14.88
CA ARG A 77 -7.88 7.49 -15.34
C ARG A 77 -7.69 8.97 -14.96
N ASP A 78 -7.06 9.24 -13.83
CA ASP A 78 -6.96 10.57 -13.19
C ASP A 78 -5.51 11.09 -13.14
N ARG A 79 -4.55 10.30 -13.60
CA ARG A 79 -3.11 10.59 -13.52
C ARG A 79 -2.76 11.79 -14.39
N THR A 80 -2.35 12.88 -13.73
CA THR A 80 -1.93 14.13 -14.39
C THR A 80 -0.41 14.26 -14.50
N THR A 81 0.34 13.19 -14.23
CA THR A 81 1.81 13.17 -14.28
C THR A 81 2.30 12.30 -15.43
N SER A 82 3.49 12.59 -15.95
CA SER A 82 4.22 11.76 -16.90
C SER A 82 5.19 10.78 -16.23
N SER A 83 5.13 10.62 -14.91
CA SER A 83 5.97 9.65 -14.20
C SER A 83 5.79 8.26 -14.83
N PRO A 84 6.86 7.49 -15.07
CA PRO A 84 6.76 6.19 -15.74
C PRO A 84 6.37 5.06 -14.79
N THR A 85 6.59 5.20 -13.48
CA THR A 85 6.35 4.14 -12.48
C THR A 85 5.84 4.71 -11.16
N ALA A 86 5.13 3.88 -10.38
CA ALA A 86 4.70 4.19 -9.03
C ALA A 86 5.87 4.62 -8.11
N GLY A 87 6.99 3.90 -8.20
CA GLY A 87 8.17 4.19 -7.39
C GLY A 87 8.75 5.57 -7.68
N ARG A 88 8.94 5.92 -8.96
CA ARG A 88 9.44 7.26 -9.32
C ARG A 88 8.46 8.36 -8.92
N TYR A 89 7.16 8.09 -9.04
CA TYR A 89 6.12 9.04 -8.67
C TYR A 89 6.24 9.53 -7.22
N VAL A 90 6.46 8.62 -6.27
CA VAL A 90 6.53 8.94 -4.83
C VAL A 90 7.94 9.29 -4.35
N THR A 91 8.99 8.94 -5.10
CA THR A 91 10.38 9.20 -4.70
C THR A 91 10.98 10.46 -5.32
N HIS A 92 10.48 10.92 -6.47
CA HIS A 92 11.08 12.03 -7.20
C HIS A 92 10.06 13.09 -7.66
N ASP A 93 8.86 12.68 -8.07
CA ASP A 93 8.05 13.57 -8.90
C ASP A 93 6.96 14.34 -8.12
N ARG A 94 6.18 13.70 -7.23
CA ARG A 94 5.04 14.40 -6.60
C ARG A 94 4.71 13.96 -5.17
N SER A 95 4.35 12.70 -4.98
CA SER A 95 3.60 12.29 -3.78
C SER A 95 4.46 11.62 -2.73
N PHE A 96 5.40 12.40 -2.19
CA PHE A 96 6.31 11.95 -1.13
C PHE A 96 5.60 11.44 0.12
N ALA A 97 4.38 11.91 0.41
CA ALA A 97 3.56 11.43 1.52
C ALA A 97 3.20 9.93 1.40
N LEU A 98 3.04 9.41 0.18
CA LEU A 98 2.76 7.98 -0.05
C LEU A 98 4.01 7.11 0.06
N ARG A 99 5.20 7.69 0.15
CA ARG A 99 6.45 6.94 0.14
C ARG A 99 6.53 5.94 1.30
N ALA A 100 6.15 6.35 2.52
CA ALA A 100 6.18 5.47 3.69
C ALA A 100 5.22 4.27 3.53
N LEU A 101 4.10 4.47 2.84
CA LEU A 101 3.18 3.39 2.54
C LEU A 101 3.72 2.43 1.46
N TYR A 102 4.55 2.90 0.53
CA TYR A 102 5.07 2.05 -0.57
C TYR A 102 6.41 1.40 -0.23
N TYR A 103 7.16 2.00 0.68
CA TYR A 103 8.51 1.61 1.07
C TYR A 103 8.62 1.65 2.60
N PRO A 104 8.05 0.66 3.32
CA PRO A 104 8.22 0.53 4.77
C PRO A 104 9.69 0.57 5.17
N ASP A 105 10.02 1.23 6.28
CA ASP A 105 11.38 1.13 6.80
C ASP A 105 11.65 -0.30 7.31
N GLN A 106 12.87 -0.81 7.13
CA GLN A 106 13.23 -2.17 7.58
C GLN A 106 13.07 -2.34 9.09
N ASN A 107 13.29 -1.27 9.87
CA ASN A 107 13.07 -1.30 11.32
C ASN A 107 11.58 -1.40 11.67
N GLU A 108 10.69 -0.77 10.88
CA GLU A 108 9.24 -0.86 11.10
C GLU A 108 8.73 -2.27 10.82
N ILE A 109 9.33 -2.98 9.87
CA ILE A 109 8.96 -4.36 9.54
C ILE A 109 9.85 -5.42 10.18
N GLN A 110 10.75 -5.04 11.09
CA GLN A 110 11.70 -5.93 11.78
C GLN A 110 12.49 -6.86 10.83
N ASP A 111 13.08 -6.29 9.78
CA ASP A 111 13.83 -7.01 8.75
C ASP A 111 13.04 -8.11 8.03
N MET A 112 11.69 -8.10 8.12
CA MET A 112 10.82 -8.97 7.33
C MET A 112 11.07 -8.73 5.84
N ALA A 113 11.17 -9.79 5.05
CA ALA A 113 11.25 -9.65 3.60
C ALA A 113 9.97 -9.00 3.08
N TYR A 114 10.09 -8.04 2.16
CA TYR A 114 8.92 -7.36 1.59
C TYR A 114 7.93 -8.35 0.95
N SER A 115 8.43 -9.43 0.34
CA SER A 115 7.62 -10.50 -0.22
C SER A 115 6.71 -11.21 0.79
N ASP A 116 7.05 -11.17 2.07
CA ASP A 116 6.30 -11.83 3.14
C ASP A 116 5.17 -10.95 3.71
N ILE A 117 5.17 -9.66 3.38
CA ILE A 117 4.07 -8.75 3.70
C ILE A 117 2.81 -9.25 2.99
N THR A 118 1.78 -9.58 3.77
CA THR A 118 0.53 -10.14 3.26
C THR A 118 -0.45 -9.05 2.80
N PRO A 119 -1.46 -9.38 1.99
CA PRO A 119 -2.55 -8.46 1.67
C PRO A 119 -3.29 -7.93 2.91
N GLY A 120 -3.36 -8.72 3.99
CA GLY A 120 -3.97 -8.30 5.25
C GLY A 120 -3.14 -7.24 5.97
N ALA A 121 -1.82 -7.41 6.02
CA ALA A 121 -0.91 -6.38 6.56
C ALA A 121 -0.98 -5.09 5.72
N ALA A 122 -0.98 -5.23 4.39
CA ALA A 122 -1.15 -4.09 3.48
C ALA A 122 -2.45 -3.33 3.71
N LEU A 123 -3.57 -4.03 3.92
CA LEU A 123 -4.85 -3.42 4.26
C LEU A 123 -4.77 -2.63 5.57
N CYS A 124 -4.19 -3.22 6.62
CA CYS A 124 -3.98 -2.54 7.89
C CYS A 124 -3.15 -1.26 7.71
N ALA A 125 -2.07 -1.32 6.92
CA ALA A 125 -1.23 -0.16 6.65
C ALA A 125 -1.96 0.95 5.87
N ILE A 126 -2.77 0.58 4.88
CA ILE A 126 -3.61 1.54 4.14
C ILE A 126 -4.66 2.17 5.07
N ASP A 127 -5.33 1.37 5.91
CA ASP A 127 -6.33 1.86 6.86
C ASP A 127 -5.70 2.84 7.87
N SER A 128 -4.52 2.53 8.42
CA SER A 128 -3.78 3.43 9.31
C SER A 128 -3.41 4.74 8.59
N PHE A 129 -2.83 4.64 7.39
CA PHE A 129 -2.45 5.82 6.62
C PHE A 129 -3.65 6.72 6.32
N LEU A 130 -4.79 6.15 5.91
CA LEU A 130 -6.01 6.92 5.68
C LEU A 130 -6.56 7.59 6.95
N ALA A 131 -6.34 7.01 8.13
CA ALA A 131 -6.82 7.53 9.40
C ALA A 131 -5.90 8.57 10.05
N THR A 132 -4.58 8.45 9.85
CA THR A 132 -3.58 9.23 10.61
C THR A 132 -2.55 9.94 9.74
N GLY A 133 -2.39 9.53 8.48
CA GLY A 133 -1.26 9.90 7.62
C GLY A 133 0.00 9.05 7.83
N ASP A 134 -0.05 8.04 8.69
CA ASP A 134 1.05 7.12 9.01
C ASP A 134 0.57 5.67 8.80
N PRO A 135 1.26 4.86 7.97
CA PRO A 135 0.87 3.47 7.74
C PRO A 135 1.01 2.56 8.97
N ASP A 136 1.81 2.91 9.99
CA ASP A 136 2.07 2.04 11.15
C ASP A 136 2.38 0.59 10.74
N TRP A 137 3.43 0.43 9.92
CA TRP A 137 3.84 -0.87 9.38
C TRP A 137 4.20 -1.88 10.47
N TYR A 138 4.70 -1.40 11.61
CA TYR A 138 5.01 -2.23 12.76
C TYR A 138 3.78 -2.99 13.25
N ARG A 139 2.69 -2.27 13.52
CA ARG A 139 1.44 -2.91 13.92
C ARG A 139 0.79 -3.68 12.77
N ALA A 140 0.87 -3.16 11.54
CA ALA A 140 0.29 -3.80 10.36
C ALA A 140 0.86 -5.21 10.11
N CYS A 141 2.16 -5.39 10.35
CA CYS A 141 2.85 -6.68 10.27
C CYS A 141 2.64 -7.57 11.51
N GLY A 142 1.82 -7.16 12.47
CA GLY A 142 1.46 -7.94 13.65
C GLY A 142 2.50 -7.90 14.77
N PHE A 143 3.42 -6.93 14.74
CA PHE A 143 4.36 -6.73 15.83
C PHE A 143 3.70 -5.99 17.00
N HIS A 144 4.11 -6.35 18.21
CA HIS A 144 3.64 -5.74 19.44
C HIS A 144 4.85 -5.17 20.18
N LEU A 145 4.72 -3.93 20.66
CA LEU A 145 5.69 -3.39 21.59
C LEU A 145 5.63 -4.24 22.86
N VAL A 146 6.73 -4.91 23.19
CA VAL A 146 6.87 -5.59 24.47
C VAL A 146 7.04 -4.49 25.51
N GLU A 147 6.12 -4.38 26.48
CA GLU A 147 6.12 -3.33 27.52
C GLU A 147 7.32 -3.38 28.49
N ASP A 148 8.28 -4.30 28.31
CA ASP A 148 9.36 -4.57 29.27
C ASP A 148 10.66 -3.73 29.07
N GLN A 149 10.60 -2.56 28.42
CA GLN A 149 11.75 -1.63 28.33
C GLN A 149 11.52 -0.25 28.95
N LEU A 150 10.49 -0.13 29.80
CA LEU A 150 10.34 1.01 30.71
C LEU A 150 10.51 0.53 32.16
N ALA A 151 11.73 0.14 32.52
CA ALA A 151 12.17 -0.04 33.90
C ALA A 151 13.49 0.72 34.13
#